data_AF-A0A2S8G014-F1
#
_entry.id   AF-A0A2S8G014-F1
#
_cell.length_a   1.000
_cell.length_b   1.000
_cell.length_c   1.000
_cell.angle_alpha   90.00
_cell.angle_beta   90.00
_cell.angle_gamma   90.00
#
_symmetry.space_group_name_H-M   'P 1'
#
loop_
_entity.id
_entity.type
_entity.pdbx_description
1 polymer ?
#
loop_
_entity_poly.entity_id
_entity_poly.type
_entity_poly.pdbx_seq_one_letter_code
_entity_poly.pdbx_strand_id
1 'polypeptide(L)'
;MNSLALRWVGAILVTLFVVDDASTQEPTRTAEQLQEAFDAAPLKFAFKGGANGDENLELVDQPLLNWSNPERRTPAGAVYIWTLYGRPEVAMSLYPNNAVIDQEFQSLSLHSLQARVEGLSVWNPKEPGVEMKSLKSDAPPVSSKPARLRQMRNLAREFTAQLIPPGKTIPLRMLPSPLYRYASDRSPKIIDGTIFTFVQGTDPEVLLLIEAVADSDGETSWRYGLARMSMVPMEVLHKDQSVWKVDWAHQSYSTPYKVIPGE
;
A
#
# COMPACT_ATOMS: atom_id res chain seq x y z
N MET A 1 -33.60 90.29 -15.73
CA MET A 1 -34.55 89.61 -14.82
C MET A 1 -34.37 88.11 -14.98
N ASN A 2 -33.93 87.44 -13.90
CA ASN A 2 -34.05 86.03 -13.48
C ASN A 2 -34.04 84.93 -14.58
N SER A 3 -33.17 83.92 -14.58
CA SER A 3 -33.10 82.79 -13.63
C SER A 3 -31.93 81.88 -14.11
N LEU A 4 -30.87 81.57 -13.34
CA LEU A 4 -30.72 80.55 -12.30
C LEU A 4 -31.08 79.10 -12.69
N ALA A 5 -30.04 78.23 -12.55
CA ALA A 5 -30.03 76.77 -12.30
C ALA A 5 -30.56 75.85 -13.42
N LEU A 6 -30.02 74.65 -13.67
CA LEU A 6 -29.48 73.65 -12.75
C LEU A 6 -28.60 72.65 -13.54
N ARG A 7 -27.34 72.44 -13.11
CA ARG A 7 -26.47 71.38 -13.65
C ARG A 7 -26.83 70.05 -12.96
N TRP A 8 -27.23 69.05 -13.74
CA TRP A 8 -27.38 67.67 -13.26
C TRP A 8 -26.00 67.00 -13.22
N VAL A 9 -25.48 66.73 -12.02
CA VAL A 9 -24.38 65.78 -11.81
C VAL A 9 -25.03 64.46 -11.41
N GLY A 10 -25.11 63.52 -12.35
CA GLY A 10 -25.50 62.15 -12.04
C GLY A 10 -24.38 61.48 -11.27
N ALA A 11 -24.59 61.21 -9.99
CA ALA A 11 -23.73 60.37 -9.19
C ALA A 11 -23.94 58.90 -9.64
N ILE A 12 -22.96 58.33 -10.33
CA ILE A 12 -22.92 56.90 -10.59
C ILE A 12 -22.45 56.23 -9.30
N LEU A 13 -23.38 55.61 -8.58
CA LEU A 13 -23.08 54.70 -7.49
C LEU A 13 -22.52 53.41 -8.12
N VAL A 14 -21.20 53.24 -8.12
CA VAL A 14 -20.58 51.95 -8.43
C VAL A 14 -20.70 51.08 -7.19
N THR A 15 -21.72 50.23 -7.15
CA THR A 15 -21.79 49.15 -6.17
C THR A 15 -20.69 48.15 -6.51
N LEU A 16 -19.57 48.23 -5.80
CA LEU A 16 -18.56 47.17 -5.77
C LEU A 16 -19.22 45.91 -5.20
N PHE A 17 -19.58 44.98 -6.08
CA PHE A 17 -19.80 43.60 -5.66
C PHE A 17 -18.44 43.06 -5.21
N VAL A 18 -18.25 42.96 -3.90
CA VAL A 18 -17.28 42.01 -3.34
C VAL A 18 -17.80 40.64 -3.74
N VAL A 19 -17.22 40.08 -4.80
CA VAL A 19 -17.31 38.63 -5.03
C VAL A 19 -16.53 38.04 -3.88
N ASP A 20 -17.27 37.56 -2.88
CA ASP A 20 -16.72 36.74 -1.82
C ASP A 20 -16.17 35.51 -2.54
N ASP A 21 -14.85 35.45 -2.68
CA ASP A 21 -14.13 34.29 -3.20
C ASP A 21 -14.19 33.23 -2.09
N ALA A 22 -15.38 32.66 -1.92
CA ALA A 22 -15.57 31.41 -1.23
C ALA A 22 -14.88 30.36 -2.09
N SER A 23 -13.55 30.30 -1.97
CA SER A 23 -12.78 29.12 -2.32
C SER A 23 -13.54 27.97 -1.69
N THR A 24 -14.11 27.12 -2.54
CA THR A 24 -14.83 25.93 -2.15
C THR A 24 -13.79 25.01 -1.53
N GLN A 25 -13.47 25.25 -0.26
CA GLN A 25 -12.70 24.32 0.54
C GLN A 25 -13.62 23.11 0.67
N GLU A 26 -13.30 22.06 -0.09
CA GLU A 26 -13.94 20.78 0.11
C GLU A 26 -13.87 20.44 1.60
N PRO A 27 -14.97 19.96 2.20
CA PRO A 27 -15.00 19.68 3.63
C PRO A 27 -13.92 18.64 3.92
N THR A 28 -12.84 19.09 4.58
CA THR A 28 -11.75 18.21 4.99
C THR A 28 -12.31 17.34 6.10
N ARG A 29 -12.37 16.01 5.88
CA ARG A 29 -12.78 15.05 6.92
C ARG A 29 -11.94 15.26 8.18
N THR A 30 -12.57 15.20 9.35
CA THR A 30 -11.83 15.22 10.62
C THR A 30 -10.98 13.95 10.76
N ALA A 31 -10.00 13.96 11.67
CA ALA A 31 -9.19 12.77 11.94
C ALA A 31 -10.03 11.56 12.40
N GLU A 32 -11.09 11.82 13.18
CA GLU A 32 -12.03 10.80 13.64
C GLU A 32 -12.84 10.21 12.48
N GLN A 33 -13.37 11.07 11.60
CA GLN A 33 -14.10 10.63 10.39
C GLN A 33 -13.20 9.83 9.44
N LEU A 34 -11.92 10.20 9.31
CA LEU A 34 -10.95 9.43 8.52
C LEU A 34 -10.68 8.07 9.14
N GLN A 35 -10.50 8.00 10.46
CA GLN A 35 -10.28 6.74 11.16
C GLN A 35 -11.50 5.80 11.03
N GLU A 36 -12.71 6.31 11.23
CA GLU A 36 -13.94 5.54 11.03
C GLU A 36 -14.07 5.01 9.59
N ALA A 37 -13.74 5.84 8.59
CA ALA A 37 -13.74 5.43 7.19
C ALA A 37 -12.68 4.34 6.91
N PHE A 38 -11.49 4.47 7.50
CA PHE A 38 -10.42 3.48 7.37
C PHE A 38 -10.78 2.14 8.03
N ASP A 39 -11.47 2.16 9.17
CA ASP A 39 -11.90 0.93 9.84
C ASP A 39 -13.07 0.24 9.11
N ALA A 40 -13.95 1.02 8.48
CA ALA A 40 -15.11 0.49 7.75
C ALA A 40 -14.75 -0.05 6.35
N ALA A 41 -13.78 0.55 5.65
CA ALA A 41 -13.49 0.20 4.25
C ALA A 41 -13.05 -1.26 4.02
N PRO A 42 -12.10 -1.84 4.80
CA PRO A 42 -11.67 -3.24 4.61
C PRO A 42 -12.83 -4.23 4.76
N LEU A 43 -13.80 -3.94 5.62
CA LEU A 43 -14.93 -4.83 5.90
C LEU A 43 -15.88 -5.02 4.71
N LYS A 44 -15.82 -4.13 3.71
CA LYS A 44 -16.63 -4.22 2.49
C LYS A 44 -16.16 -5.34 1.55
N PHE A 45 -14.93 -5.85 1.72
CA PHE A 45 -14.30 -6.78 0.78
C PHE A 45 -14.35 -8.22 1.25
N ALA A 46 -14.85 -9.09 0.37
CA ALA A 46 -14.66 -10.53 0.46
C ALA A 46 -13.60 -10.97 -0.56
N PHE A 47 -12.55 -11.63 -0.08
CA PHE A 47 -11.47 -12.15 -0.91
C PHE A 47 -11.48 -13.68 -0.98
N LYS A 48 -11.25 -14.19 -2.19
CA LYS A 48 -10.96 -15.61 -2.47
C LYS A 48 -9.62 -15.77 -3.16
N GLY A 49 -8.93 -16.87 -2.88
CA GLY A 49 -7.60 -17.16 -3.41
C GLY A 49 -7.19 -18.60 -3.18
N GLY A 50 -5.88 -18.81 -3.02
CA GLY A 50 -5.30 -20.15 -2.87
C GLY A 50 -5.08 -20.86 -4.20
N ALA A 51 -4.49 -22.05 -4.16
CA ALA A 51 -4.07 -22.77 -5.36
C ALA A 51 -5.23 -23.14 -6.30
N ASN A 52 -6.44 -23.30 -5.75
CA ASN A 52 -7.67 -23.57 -6.49
C ASN A 52 -8.52 -22.31 -6.75
N GLY A 53 -8.15 -21.16 -6.17
CA GLY A 53 -8.86 -19.88 -6.33
C GLY A 53 -10.21 -19.76 -5.60
N ASP A 54 -10.54 -20.67 -4.67
CA ASP A 54 -11.86 -20.68 -3.99
C ASP A 54 -11.78 -20.61 -2.45
N GLU A 55 -10.57 -20.54 -1.89
CA GLU A 55 -10.36 -20.44 -0.45
C GLU A 55 -10.61 -19.00 0.02
N ASN A 56 -11.42 -18.82 1.08
CA ASN A 56 -11.68 -17.50 1.64
C ASN A 56 -10.43 -17.00 2.39
N LEU A 57 -10.08 -15.73 2.16
CA LEU A 57 -9.03 -15.06 2.90
C LEU A 57 -9.60 -14.34 4.13
N GLU A 58 -8.82 -14.27 5.20
CA GLU A 58 -9.17 -13.68 6.49
C GLU A 58 -8.51 -12.31 6.64
N LEU A 59 -9.32 -11.28 6.92
CA LEU A 59 -8.82 -9.94 7.26
C LEU A 59 -8.08 -10.00 8.60
N VAL A 60 -6.94 -9.32 8.70
CA VAL A 60 -6.34 -9.01 10.00
C VAL A 60 -7.09 -7.83 10.62
N ASP A 61 -7.70 -8.05 11.79
CA ASP A 61 -8.69 -7.17 12.44
C ASP A 61 -8.24 -5.71 12.65
N GLN A 62 -6.95 -5.42 12.64
CA GLN A 62 -6.40 -4.09 12.93
C GLN A 62 -5.44 -3.65 11.83
N PRO A 63 -5.33 -2.35 11.55
CA PRO A 63 -4.34 -1.85 10.63
C PRO A 63 -2.94 -2.20 11.12
N LEU A 64 -2.11 -2.71 10.20
CA LEU A 64 -0.73 -3.03 10.49
C LEU A 64 0.17 -1.79 10.55
N LEU A 65 -0.25 -0.71 9.90
CA LEU A 65 0.46 0.56 9.88
C LEU A 65 -0.51 1.71 9.66
N ASN A 66 -0.49 2.67 10.57
CA ASN A 66 -1.00 4.02 10.31
C ASN A 66 0.15 4.89 9.84
N TRP A 67 -0.04 5.62 8.75
CA TRP A 67 1.02 6.36 8.07
C TRP A 67 0.59 7.75 7.63
N SER A 68 1.57 8.58 7.25
CA SER A 68 1.36 9.86 6.60
C SER A 68 2.52 10.14 5.64
N ASN A 69 2.26 10.97 4.63
CA ASN A 69 3.24 11.33 3.62
C ASN A 69 3.27 12.86 3.41
N PRO A 70 4.07 13.60 4.20
CA PRO A 70 4.21 15.05 4.02
C PRO A 70 4.73 15.44 2.62
N GLU A 71 5.55 14.60 1.99
CA GLU A 71 6.09 14.83 0.64
C GLU A 71 4.99 14.80 -0.43
N ARG A 72 3.93 14.01 -0.20
CA ARG A 72 2.75 13.91 -1.09
C ARG A 72 1.52 14.67 -0.56
N ARG A 73 1.66 15.38 0.57
CA ARG A 73 0.56 16.07 1.28
C ARG A 73 -0.59 15.12 1.66
N THR A 74 -0.28 13.85 1.92
CA THR A 74 -1.25 12.86 2.40
C THR A 74 -1.20 12.83 3.94
N PRO A 75 -2.21 13.37 4.63
CA PRO A 75 -2.13 13.60 6.08
C PRO A 75 -2.25 12.30 6.89
N ALA A 76 -2.93 11.29 6.36
CA ALA A 76 -3.19 10.03 7.03
C ALA A 76 -3.41 8.90 6.02
N GLY A 77 -3.11 7.68 6.44
CA GLY A 77 -3.46 6.46 5.74
C GLY A 77 -3.29 5.25 6.63
N ALA A 78 -3.81 4.12 6.20
CA ALA A 78 -3.80 2.87 6.95
C ALA A 78 -3.51 1.67 6.03
N VAL A 79 -2.75 0.70 6.53
CA VAL A 79 -2.45 -0.56 5.81
C VAL A 79 -3.14 -1.73 6.47
N TYR A 80 -3.94 -2.46 5.70
CA TYR A 80 -4.56 -3.73 6.10
C TYR A 80 -4.04 -4.87 5.24
N ILE A 81 -4.14 -6.09 5.75
CA ILE A 81 -3.83 -7.30 4.99
C ILE A 81 -4.93 -8.34 5.15
N TRP A 82 -5.05 -9.19 4.13
CA TRP A 82 -5.78 -10.44 4.22
C TRP A 82 -4.81 -11.60 4.12
N THR A 83 -5.11 -12.68 4.83
CA THR A 83 -4.27 -13.86 4.93
C THR A 83 -5.02 -15.12 4.51
N LEU A 84 -4.28 -16.11 4.03
CA LEU A 84 -4.76 -17.47 3.84
C LEU A 84 -3.85 -18.39 4.64
N TYR A 85 -4.41 -19.06 5.66
CA TYR A 85 -3.64 -19.88 6.60
C TYR A 85 -2.45 -19.13 7.21
N GLY A 86 -2.68 -17.88 7.60
CA GLY A 86 -1.68 -16.98 8.20
C GLY A 86 -0.70 -16.35 7.21
N ARG A 87 -0.56 -16.84 5.98
CA ARG A 87 0.29 -16.20 4.96
C ARG A 87 -0.41 -14.96 4.39
N PRO A 88 0.25 -13.80 4.28
CA PRO A 88 -0.33 -12.61 3.66
C PRO A 88 -0.55 -12.82 2.16
N GLU A 89 -1.76 -12.54 1.69
CA GLU A 89 -2.18 -12.73 0.30
C GLU A 89 -2.62 -11.42 -0.37
N VAL A 90 -3.08 -10.44 0.40
CA VAL A 90 -3.45 -9.10 -0.08
C VAL A 90 -2.90 -8.06 0.88
N ALA A 91 -2.35 -6.98 0.34
CA ALA A 91 -2.15 -5.74 1.07
C ALA A 91 -3.08 -4.66 0.49
N MET A 92 -3.65 -3.85 1.38
CA MET A 92 -4.42 -2.67 1.02
C MET A 92 -3.88 -1.46 1.76
N SER A 93 -3.62 -0.36 1.04
CA SER A 93 -3.38 0.96 1.63
C SER A 93 -4.59 1.84 1.37
N LEU A 94 -5.05 2.53 2.42
CA LEU A 94 -6.15 3.49 2.39
C LEU A 94 -5.58 4.88 2.58
N TYR A 95 -6.02 5.84 1.79
CA TYR A 95 -5.65 7.24 1.95
C TYR A 95 -6.69 8.19 1.35
N PRO A 96 -6.84 9.41 1.89
CA PRO A 96 -7.71 10.40 1.30
C PRO A 96 -7.12 10.91 -0.03
N ASN A 97 -7.96 10.97 -1.05
CA ASN A 97 -7.65 11.62 -2.33
C ASN A 97 -8.85 12.48 -2.74
N ASN A 98 -8.74 13.79 -2.56
CA ASN A 98 -9.87 14.73 -2.64
C ASN A 98 -11.02 14.29 -1.72
N ALA A 99 -12.25 14.25 -2.23
CA ALA A 99 -13.44 13.85 -1.50
C ALA A 99 -13.57 12.33 -1.23
N VAL A 100 -12.73 11.46 -1.79
CA VAL A 100 -12.84 9.99 -1.64
C VAL A 100 -11.70 9.39 -0.82
N ILE A 101 -11.89 8.18 -0.31
CA ILE A 101 -10.81 7.35 0.22
C ILE A 101 -10.36 6.37 -0.86
N ASP A 102 -9.17 6.58 -1.42
CA ASP A 102 -8.57 5.64 -2.35
C ASP A 102 -8.18 4.35 -1.63
N GLN A 103 -8.39 3.23 -2.33
CA GLN A 103 -8.15 1.89 -1.85
C GLN A 103 -7.14 1.23 -2.78
N GLU A 104 -5.87 1.32 -2.41
CA GLU A 104 -4.74 0.78 -3.16
C GLU A 104 -4.50 -0.68 -2.78
N PHE A 105 -4.75 -1.58 -3.70
CA PHE A 105 -4.54 -3.01 -3.54
C PHE A 105 -3.25 -3.48 -4.21
N GLN A 106 -2.54 -4.36 -3.52
CA GLN A 106 -1.47 -5.19 -4.05
C GLN A 106 -1.71 -6.65 -3.67
N SER A 107 -1.70 -7.54 -4.66
CA SER A 107 -1.67 -8.98 -4.42
C SER A 107 -0.29 -9.38 -3.89
N LEU A 108 -0.29 -10.16 -2.81
CA LEU A 108 0.87 -10.86 -2.26
C LEU A 108 0.77 -12.38 -2.50
N SER A 109 -0.25 -12.78 -3.25
CA SER A 109 -0.55 -14.18 -3.53
C SER A 109 0.42 -14.78 -4.54
N LEU A 110 0.67 -16.08 -4.37
CA LEU A 110 1.35 -16.90 -5.37
C LEU A 110 0.39 -17.44 -6.43
N HIS A 111 -0.90 -17.12 -6.31
CA HIS A 111 -1.97 -17.58 -7.17
C HIS A 111 -2.89 -16.41 -7.56
N SER A 112 -3.89 -16.69 -8.40
CA SER A 112 -4.92 -15.71 -8.72
C SER A 112 -5.78 -15.40 -7.50
N LEU A 113 -6.33 -14.19 -7.44
CA LEU A 113 -7.29 -13.78 -6.42
C LEU A 113 -8.60 -13.29 -7.04
N GLN A 114 -9.63 -13.22 -6.21
CA GLN A 114 -10.87 -12.53 -6.51
C GLN A 114 -11.28 -11.68 -5.32
N ALA A 115 -11.50 -10.39 -5.55
CA ALA A 115 -12.16 -9.48 -4.63
C ALA A 115 -13.61 -9.27 -5.06
N ARG A 116 -14.51 -9.27 -4.07
CA ARG A 116 -15.92 -8.91 -4.24
C ARG A 116 -16.37 -7.90 -3.19
N VAL A 117 -17.27 -7.01 -3.61
CA VAL A 117 -18.04 -6.12 -2.74
C VAL A 117 -19.51 -6.40 -3.03
N GLU A 118 -20.28 -6.74 -2.00
CA GLU A 118 -21.71 -7.09 -2.14
C GLU A 118 -21.98 -8.15 -3.24
N GLY A 119 -21.06 -9.11 -3.39
CA GLY A 119 -21.14 -10.17 -4.40
C GLY A 119 -20.68 -9.78 -5.81
N LEU A 120 -20.47 -8.49 -6.10
CA LEU A 120 -19.95 -8.00 -7.37
C LEU A 120 -18.42 -8.09 -7.38
N SER A 121 -17.84 -8.60 -8.47
CA SER A 121 -16.38 -8.70 -8.56
C SER A 121 -15.76 -7.36 -8.95
N VAL A 122 -14.89 -6.82 -8.08
CA VAL A 122 -14.29 -5.49 -8.25
C VAL A 122 -12.81 -5.52 -8.63
N TRP A 123 -12.13 -6.65 -8.36
CA TRP A 123 -10.73 -6.88 -8.71
C TRP A 123 -10.48 -8.40 -8.81
N ASN A 124 -9.70 -8.84 -9.80
CA ASN A 124 -9.47 -10.26 -10.07
C ASN A 124 -8.09 -10.50 -10.70
N PRO A 125 -7.00 -10.32 -9.95
CA PRO A 125 -5.66 -10.53 -10.47
C PRO A 125 -5.51 -11.99 -10.91
N LYS A 126 -5.11 -12.18 -12.17
CA LYS A 126 -4.97 -13.53 -12.77
C LYS A 126 -3.59 -14.14 -12.58
N GLU A 127 -2.61 -13.29 -12.33
CA GLU A 127 -1.21 -13.68 -12.16
C GLU A 127 -0.80 -13.54 -10.68
N PRO A 128 0.25 -14.27 -10.25
CA PRO A 128 0.85 -14.09 -8.93
C PRO A 128 1.22 -12.62 -8.70
N GLY A 129 0.95 -12.11 -7.50
CA GLY A 129 1.32 -10.75 -7.13
C GLY A 129 2.75 -10.60 -6.64
N VAL A 130 3.39 -11.71 -6.27
CA VAL A 130 4.80 -11.77 -5.91
C VAL A 130 5.45 -13.01 -6.50
N GLU A 131 6.71 -12.87 -6.92
CA GLU A 131 7.59 -13.98 -7.27
C GLU A 131 8.52 -14.25 -6.09
N MET A 132 8.50 -15.48 -5.56
CA MET A 132 9.40 -15.88 -4.47
C MET A 132 10.72 -16.40 -5.02
N LYS A 133 11.82 -15.71 -4.72
CA LYS A 133 13.17 -16.04 -5.16
C LYS A 133 14.00 -16.60 -4.01
N SER A 134 14.93 -17.50 -4.30
CA SER A 134 15.88 -17.99 -3.30
C SER A 134 16.73 -16.83 -2.75
N LEU A 135 16.87 -16.76 -1.43
CA LEU A 135 17.72 -15.77 -0.75
C LEU A 135 18.96 -16.48 -0.21
N LYS A 136 20.11 -16.26 -0.86
CA LYS A 136 21.37 -16.84 -0.40
C LYS A 136 21.79 -16.19 0.93
N SER A 137 22.06 -17.03 1.91
CA SER A 137 22.54 -16.66 3.24
C SER A 137 23.61 -17.65 3.67
N ASP A 138 24.65 -17.16 4.34
CA ASP A 138 25.73 -18.01 4.86
C ASP A 138 25.25 -18.95 5.98
N ALA A 139 24.11 -18.61 6.61
CA ALA A 139 23.49 -19.41 7.66
C ALA A 139 22.05 -19.80 7.29
N PRO A 140 21.65 -21.08 7.45
CA PRO A 140 20.28 -21.50 7.28
C PRO A 140 19.37 -20.91 8.37
N PRO A 141 18.03 -20.98 8.20
CA PRO A 141 17.09 -20.61 9.25
C PRO A 141 17.35 -21.34 10.56
N VAL A 142 17.57 -20.60 11.65
CA VAL A 142 17.78 -21.21 12.98
C VAL A 142 16.46 -21.75 13.56
N SER A 143 16.54 -22.70 14.50
CA SER A 143 15.35 -23.30 15.12
C SER A 143 14.59 -22.36 16.06
N SER A 144 15.28 -21.41 16.70
CA SER A 144 14.67 -20.47 17.66
C SER A 144 13.92 -19.33 16.96
N LYS A 145 12.62 -19.19 17.24
CA LYS A 145 11.76 -18.15 16.65
C LYS A 145 12.30 -16.72 16.89
N PRO A 146 12.70 -16.29 18.10
CA PRO A 146 13.33 -14.97 18.28
C PRO A 146 14.64 -14.80 17.50
N ALA A 147 15.45 -15.86 17.37
CA ALA A 147 16.70 -15.80 16.64
C ALA A 147 16.50 -15.71 15.12
N ARG A 148 15.50 -16.41 14.57
CA ARG A 148 15.10 -16.25 13.14
C ARG A 148 14.68 -14.83 12.81
N LEU A 149 13.96 -14.15 13.71
CA LEU A 149 13.61 -12.74 13.47
C LEU A 149 14.85 -11.85 13.38
N ARG A 150 15.90 -12.13 14.16
CA ARG A 150 17.18 -11.42 14.02
C ARG A 150 17.84 -11.71 12.68
N GLN A 151 17.82 -12.98 12.22
CA GLN A 151 18.30 -13.33 10.88
C GLN A 151 17.51 -12.59 9.79
N MET A 152 16.19 -12.63 9.81
CA MET A 152 15.33 -11.93 8.84
C MET A 152 15.60 -10.42 8.83
N ARG A 153 15.79 -9.78 9.99
CA ARG A 153 16.18 -8.36 10.06
C ARG A 153 17.54 -8.08 9.46
N ASN A 154 18.51 -8.97 9.66
CA ASN A 154 19.84 -8.82 9.08
C ASN A 154 19.78 -8.97 7.56
N LEU A 155 19.06 -9.99 7.07
CA LEU A 155 18.82 -10.22 5.65
C LEU A 155 18.09 -9.04 4.99
N ALA A 156 17.05 -8.50 5.63
CA ALA A 156 16.30 -7.35 5.11
C ALA A 156 17.17 -6.09 4.97
N ARG A 157 18.16 -5.89 5.85
CA ARG A 157 19.10 -4.76 5.76
C ARG A 157 20.07 -4.84 4.58
N GLU A 158 20.19 -6.00 3.95
CA GLU A 158 20.97 -6.15 2.72
C GLU A 158 20.23 -5.59 1.49
N PHE A 159 18.95 -5.23 1.65
CA PHE A 159 18.14 -4.62 0.61
C PHE A 159 18.07 -3.10 0.77
N THR A 160 18.13 -2.40 -0.37
CA THR A 160 17.81 -0.97 -0.47
C THR A 160 16.75 -0.77 -1.54
N ALA A 161 15.95 0.28 -1.40
CA ALA A 161 14.88 0.60 -2.34
C ALA A 161 14.87 2.08 -2.66
N GLN A 162 14.46 2.42 -3.88
CA GLN A 162 14.34 3.79 -4.34
C GLN A 162 13.18 3.93 -5.32
N LEU A 163 12.49 5.06 -5.27
CA LEU A 163 11.64 5.50 -6.38
C LEU A 163 12.55 6.15 -7.44
N ILE A 164 12.23 5.91 -8.70
CA ILE A 164 12.96 6.41 -9.86
C ILE A 164 12.01 7.06 -10.89
N PRO A 165 11.16 8.03 -10.49
CA PRO A 165 10.40 8.81 -11.47
C PRO A 165 11.35 9.55 -12.44
N PRO A 166 10.87 9.99 -13.62
CA PRO A 166 11.69 10.67 -14.60
C PRO A 166 12.49 11.84 -13.99
N GLY A 167 13.82 11.79 -14.13
CA GLY A 167 14.73 12.86 -13.70
C GLY A 167 14.98 12.94 -12.19
N LYS A 168 14.51 12.00 -11.37
CA LYS A 168 14.73 12.02 -9.91
C LYS A 168 14.91 10.62 -9.34
N THR A 169 15.80 10.49 -8.37
CA THR A 169 15.91 9.30 -7.52
C THR A 169 15.54 9.69 -6.09
N ILE A 170 14.63 8.93 -5.49
CA ILE A 170 14.15 9.16 -4.12
C ILE A 170 14.50 7.90 -3.32
N PRO A 171 15.53 7.92 -2.46
CA PRO A 171 15.87 6.79 -1.62
C PRO A 171 14.75 6.54 -0.61
N LEU A 172 14.41 5.26 -0.41
CA LEU A 172 13.39 4.84 0.54
C LEU A 172 14.05 4.24 1.77
N ARG A 173 13.52 4.60 2.94
CA ARG A 173 13.98 4.07 4.22
C ARG A 173 13.14 2.85 4.58
N MET A 174 13.78 1.77 5.03
CA MET A 174 13.06 0.64 5.62
C MET A 174 12.57 0.98 7.05
N LEU A 175 11.35 0.60 7.41
CA LEU A 175 10.89 0.65 8.80
C LEU A 175 11.66 -0.38 9.66
N PRO A 176 12.01 -0.04 10.92
CA PRO A 176 12.80 -0.93 11.77
C PRO A 176 12.01 -2.15 12.28
N SER A 177 10.69 -2.00 12.41
CA SER A 177 9.77 -3.07 12.81
C SER A 177 9.16 -3.71 11.57
N PRO A 178 9.08 -5.05 11.50
CA PRO A 178 8.32 -5.71 10.45
C PRO A 178 6.84 -5.34 10.58
N LEU A 179 6.18 -5.18 9.43
CA LEU A 179 4.76 -4.87 9.34
C LEU A 179 3.89 -6.06 9.79
N TYR A 180 4.31 -7.27 9.40
CA TYR A 180 3.61 -8.49 9.74
C TYR A 180 4.59 -9.64 9.93
N ARG A 181 4.26 -10.59 10.81
CA ARG A 181 5.02 -11.82 11.01
C ARG A 181 4.09 -13.01 11.04
N TYR A 182 4.42 -14.06 10.30
CA TYR A 182 3.54 -15.19 10.04
C TYR A 182 4.28 -16.53 10.00
N ALA A 183 3.50 -17.60 9.95
CA ALA A 183 3.92 -18.96 9.62
C ALA A 183 2.73 -19.63 8.93
N SER A 184 2.99 -20.69 8.15
CA SER A 184 1.95 -21.46 7.50
C SER A 184 2.41 -22.91 7.32
N ASP A 185 1.57 -23.86 7.71
CA ASP A 185 1.85 -25.29 7.54
C ASP A 185 1.44 -25.82 6.15
N ARG A 186 0.92 -24.95 5.27
CA ARG A 186 0.57 -25.30 3.88
C ARG A 186 1.81 -25.41 3.02
N SER A 187 1.69 -26.05 1.87
CA SER A 187 2.82 -26.18 0.93
C SER A 187 3.04 -24.89 0.14
N PRO A 188 4.26 -24.33 0.09
CA PRO A 188 5.45 -24.78 0.83
C PRO A 188 5.37 -24.33 2.30
N LYS A 189 5.87 -25.18 3.21
CA LYS A 189 5.79 -24.93 4.65
C LYS A 189 6.61 -23.70 5.01
N ILE A 190 5.96 -22.68 5.56
CA ILE A 190 6.60 -21.45 6.03
C ILE A 190 6.78 -21.56 7.54
N ILE A 191 8.01 -21.81 7.97
CA ILE A 191 8.39 -21.91 9.39
C ILE A 191 8.32 -20.54 10.08
N ASP A 192 8.64 -19.48 9.33
CA ASP A 192 8.63 -18.10 9.78
C ASP A 192 8.65 -17.19 8.55
N GLY A 193 7.82 -16.17 8.53
CA GLY A 193 7.77 -15.17 7.48
C GLY A 193 7.61 -13.79 8.07
N THR A 194 8.16 -12.77 7.40
CA THR A 194 7.97 -11.37 7.77
C THR A 194 7.77 -10.50 6.55
N ILE A 195 6.93 -9.47 6.69
CA ILE A 195 6.86 -8.34 5.76
C ILE A 195 7.68 -7.20 6.36
N PHE A 196 8.69 -6.74 5.63
CA PHE A 196 9.36 -5.46 5.86
C PHE A 196 8.87 -4.44 4.83
N THR A 197 8.96 -3.16 5.19
CA THR A 197 8.38 -2.08 4.37
C THR A 197 9.38 -0.97 4.18
N PHE A 198 9.60 -0.57 2.93
CA PHE A 198 10.32 0.65 2.58
C PHE A 198 9.32 1.78 2.32
N VAL A 199 9.61 2.96 2.85
CA VAL A 199 8.64 4.06 2.93
C VAL A 199 9.16 5.39 2.40
N GLN A 200 8.25 6.23 1.90
CA GLN A 200 8.44 7.67 1.75
C GLN A 200 7.69 8.39 2.89
N GLY A 201 8.42 9.09 3.78
CA GLY A 201 7.83 9.49 5.06
C GLY A 201 7.55 8.26 5.94
N THR A 202 6.28 7.90 6.10
CA THR A 202 5.85 6.59 6.65
C THR A 202 4.94 5.81 5.71
N ASP A 203 4.64 6.33 4.52
CA ASP A 203 3.83 5.71 3.46
C ASP A 203 4.56 4.51 2.82
N PRO A 204 3.99 3.29 2.83
CA PRO A 204 4.61 2.12 2.21
C PRO A 204 4.77 2.30 0.69
N GLU A 205 5.96 2.04 0.16
CA GLU A 205 6.22 2.08 -1.29
C GLU A 205 6.64 0.70 -1.81
N VAL A 206 7.36 -0.07 -1.00
CA VAL A 206 7.80 -1.45 -1.32
C VAL A 206 7.57 -2.35 -0.11
N LEU A 207 6.99 -3.52 -0.34
CA LEU A 207 6.92 -4.61 0.62
C LEU A 207 7.99 -5.66 0.25
N LEU A 208 8.79 -6.05 1.24
CA LEU A 208 9.77 -7.13 1.17
C LEU A 208 9.29 -8.27 2.06
N LEU A 209 8.93 -9.39 1.44
CA LEU A 209 8.63 -10.63 2.13
C LEU A 209 9.94 -11.39 2.31
N ILE A 210 10.25 -11.84 3.52
CA ILE A 210 11.32 -12.82 3.78
C ILE A 210 10.70 -14.00 4.50
N GLU A 211 10.89 -15.19 3.93
CA GLU A 211 10.33 -16.44 4.45
C GLU A 211 11.44 -17.48 4.66
N ALA A 212 11.45 -18.07 5.86
CA ALA A 212 12.08 -19.36 6.13
C ALA A 212 11.10 -20.46 5.73
N VAL A 213 11.46 -21.25 4.73
CA VAL A 213 10.66 -22.38 4.27
C VAL A 213 11.33 -23.70 4.59
N ALA A 214 10.51 -24.75 4.75
CA ALA A 214 10.95 -26.14 4.73
C ALA A 214 10.37 -26.84 3.49
N ASP A 215 11.20 -27.65 2.85
CA ASP A 215 10.74 -28.58 1.81
C ASP A 215 10.19 -29.89 2.41
N SER A 216 9.86 -30.86 1.55
CA SER A 216 9.35 -32.16 1.95
C SER A 216 10.33 -33.00 2.76
N ASP A 217 11.64 -32.79 2.55
CA ASP A 217 12.72 -33.51 3.23
C ASP A 217 13.09 -32.83 4.56
N GLY A 218 12.49 -31.68 4.85
CA GLY A 218 12.71 -30.88 6.05
C GLY A 218 13.92 -29.96 5.95
N GLU A 219 14.55 -29.84 4.78
CA GLU A 219 15.63 -28.89 4.56
C GLU A 219 15.07 -27.47 4.59
N THR A 220 15.76 -26.59 5.31
CA THR A 220 15.31 -25.22 5.52
C THR A 220 16.12 -24.24 4.69
N SER A 221 15.42 -23.31 4.05
CA SER A 221 16.05 -22.28 3.22
C SER A 221 15.35 -20.94 3.37
N TRP A 222 16.05 -19.88 2.96
CA TRP A 222 15.47 -18.54 2.88
C TRP A 222 15.00 -18.24 1.45
N ARG A 223 13.88 -17.54 1.37
CA ARG A 223 13.40 -16.92 0.13
C ARG A 223 12.88 -15.52 0.39
N TYR A 224 12.83 -14.72 -0.66
CA TYR A 224 12.29 -13.37 -0.61
C TYR A 224 11.32 -13.11 -1.75
N GLY A 225 10.40 -12.16 -1.52
CA GLY A 225 9.49 -11.64 -2.54
C GLY A 225 9.39 -10.12 -2.42
N LEU A 226 9.13 -9.45 -3.53
CA LEU A 226 9.00 -7.99 -3.59
C LEU A 226 7.66 -7.62 -4.20
N ALA A 227 6.98 -6.66 -3.59
CA ALA A 227 5.70 -6.15 -4.05
C ALA A 227 5.70 -4.61 -3.98
N ARG A 228 5.00 -3.97 -4.94
CA ARG A 228 4.83 -2.51 -4.94
C ARG A 228 3.68 -2.09 -4.03
N MET A 229 3.78 -0.90 -3.45
CA MET A 229 2.70 -0.17 -2.79
C MET A 229 2.70 1.27 -3.32
N SER A 230 2.90 1.43 -4.62
CA SER A 230 2.98 2.74 -5.26
C SER A 230 2.92 2.61 -6.77
N MET A 231 2.27 3.58 -7.43
CA MET A 231 2.23 3.65 -8.89
C MET A 231 3.56 4.08 -9.53
N VAL A 232 4.47 4.65 -8.74
CA VAL A 232 5.70 5.28 -9.22
C VAL A 232 6.74 4.22 -9.63
N PRO A 233 7.55 4.44 -10.68
CA PRO A 233 8.66 3.56 -11.02
C PRO A 233 9.62 3.40 -9.84
N MET A 234 10.14 2.20 -9.62
CA MET A 234 10.98 1.91 -8.47
C MET A 234 12.00 0.81 -8.78
N GLU A 235 13.05 0.78 -7.97
CA GLU A 235 14.13 -0.19 -8.04
C GLU A 235 14.50 -0.65 -6.64
N VAL A 236 14.76 -1.95 -6.52
CA VAL A 236 15.23 -2.59 -5.29
C VAL A 236 16.54 -3.29 -5.60
N LEU A 237 17.53 -3.04 -4.76
CA LEU A 237 18.84 -3.63 -4.82
C LEU A 237 19.02 -4.60 -3.64
N HIS A 238 19.72 -5.71 -3.86
CA HIS A 238 20.22 -6.61 -2.83
C HIS A 238 21.75 -6.62 -2.94
N LYS A 239 22.47 -6.21 -1.89
CA LYS A 239 23.94 -6.05 -1.91
C LYS A 239 24.43 -5.27 -3.13
N ASP A 240 23.84 -4.10 -3.36
CA ASP A 240 24.13 -3.16 -4.47
C ASP A 240 23.85 -3.71 -5.89
N GLN A 241 23.20 -4.87 -6.01
CA GLN A 241 22.77 -5.42 -7.30
C GLN A 241 21.26 -5.24 -7.46
N SER A 242 20.83 -4.63 -8.57
CA SER A 242 19.40 -4.51 -8.91
C SER A 242 18.77 -5.91 -9.07
N VAL A 243 17.84 -6.25 -8.18
CA VAL A 243 17.12 -7.53 -8.18
C VAL A 243 15.66 -7.40 -8.63
N TRP A 244 15.14 -6.18 -8.62
CA TRP A 244 13.78 -5.87 -9.07
C TRP A 244 13.69 -4.41 -9.48
N LYS A 245 13.11 -4.17 -10.66
CA LYS A 245 12.90 -2.84 -11.22
C LYS A 245 11.58 -2.87 -11.97
N VAL A 246 10.70 -1.93 -11.67
CA VAL A 246 9.38 -1.83 -12.30
C VAL A 246 9.12 -0.41 -12.77
N ASP A 247 8.39 -0.32 -13.88
CA ASP A 247 7.91 0.95 -14.42
C ASP A 247 6.64 1.41 -13.68
N TRP A 248 6.01 2.47 -14.19
CA TRP A 248 4.70 2.94 -13.78
C TRP A 248 3.72 1.78 -13.68
N ALA A 249 2.91 1.78 -12.62
CA ALA A 249 1.92 0.72 -12.43
C ALA A 249 0.93 0.69 -13.59
N HIS A 250 0.85 -0.45 -14.25
CA HIS A 250 -0.27 -0.77 -15.12
C HIS A 250 -1.44 -1.25 -14.26
N GLN A 251 -2.55 -0.51 -14.29
CA GLN A 251 -3.74 -0.80 -13.51
C GLN A 251 -4.85 -1.33 -14.42
N SER A 252 -5.39 -2.48 -14.05
CA SER A 252 -6.55 -3.07 -14.70
C SER A 252 -7.32 -3.91 -13.70
N TYR A 253 -8.47 -4.43 -14.12
CA TYR A 253 -9.22 -5.39 -13.34
C TYR A 253 -8.43 -6.67 -13.02
N SER A 254 -7.48 -7.07 -13.89
CA SER A 254 -6.77 -8.35 -13.82
C SER A 254 -5.29 -8.25 -13.43
N THR A 255 -4.77 -7.05 -13.17
CA THR A 255 -3.38 -6.86 -12.73
C THR A 255 -3.24 -7.04 -11.23
N PRO A 256 -2.07 -7.50 -10.73
CA PRO A 256 -1.81 -7.67 -9.31
C PRO A 256 -1.80 -6.38 -8.47
N TYR A 257 -1.85 -5.22 -9.11
CA TYR A 257 -1.92 -3.92 -8.47
C TYR A 257 -3.10 -3.13 -9.03
N LYS A 258 -3.86 -2.47 -8.16
CA LYS A 258 -5.01 -1.65 -8.54
C LYS A 258 -5.38 -0.65 -7.45
N VAL A 259 -5.64 0.61 -7.83
CA VAL A 259 -6.31 1.59 -6.97
C VAL A 259 -7.80 1.63 -7.33
N ILE A 260 -8.66 1.50 -6.33
CA ILE A 260 -10.10 1.65 -6.46
C ILE A 260 -10.51 2.90 -5.66
N PRO A 261 -11.04 3.95 -6.33
CA PRO A 261 -11.65 5.06 -5.60
C PRO A 261 -12.78 4.55 -4.73
N GLY A 262 -12.72 4.88 -3.44
CA GLY A 262 -13.82 4.62 -2.49
C GLY A 262 -14.90 5.69 -2.53
N GLU A 263 -15.73 5.67 -1.48
CA GLU A 263 -16.74 6.67 -1.18
C GLU A 263 -16.17 7.79 -0.28
#